data_AF-A0A0F9AZ22-F1
#
_entry.id   AF-A0A0F9AZ22-F1
#
_cell.length_a   1.000
_cell.length_b   1.000
_cell.length_c   1.000
_cell.angle_alpha   90.00
_cell.angle_beta   90.00
_cell.angle_gamma   90.00
#
_symmetry.space_group_name_H-M   'P 1'
#
loop_
_entity.id
_entity.type
_entity.pdbx_description
1 polymer ?
#
loop_
_entity_poly.entity_id
_entity_poly.type
_entity_poly.pdbx_seq_one_letter_code
_entity_poly.pdbx_strand_id
1 'polypeptide(L)'
;MPIISVSLNENLKRFINKLVSKNKYENKSKIIRDALLRLMSSMEVSSFSDISSDLIPITKNIVGNMIIVAPNDYYIQKKLNRIESEYKDQIISKNQNFINQNFISFIVFEGKVEDFQKLVVKINSIEEIKNFRYLIIN
;
A
#
# COMPACT_ATOMS: atom_id res chain seq x y z
N MET A 1 0.37 -8.04 -28.52
CA MET A 1 0.13 -7.06 -27.45
C MET A 1 -0.19 -5.72 -28.09
N PRO A 2 -1.18 -4.97 -27.60
CA PRO A 2 -1.45 -3.63 -28.10
C PRO A 2 -0.25 -2.70 -27.81
N ILE A 3 0.05 -1.81 -28.75
CA ILE A 3 1.04 -0.75 -28.57
C ILE A 3 0.25 0.54 -28.30
N ILE A 4 0.54 1.17 -27.16
CA ILE A 4 -0.12 2.40 -26.73
C ILE A 4 0.93 3.52 -26.73
N SER A 5 0.62 4.60 -27.43
CA SER A 5 1.45 5.81 -27.47
C SER A 5 0.87 6.85 -26.51
N VAL A 6 1.72 7.42 -25.65
CA VAL A 6 1.34 8.44 -24.68
C VAL A 6 2.25 9.66 -24.80
N SER A 7 1.67 10.85 -24.72
CA SER A 7 2.42 12.11 -24.66
C SER A 7 2.83 12.40 -23.22
N LEU A 8 4.13 12.52 -22.97
CA LEU A 8 4.69 12.89 -21.67
C LEU A 8 5.41 14.22 -21.76
N ASN A 9 5.38 15.01 -20.69
CA ASN A 9 6.20 16.22 -20.60
C ASN A 9 7.70 15.88 -20.50
N GLU A 10 8.55 16.84 -20.82
CA GLU A 10 10.01 16.63 -20.87
C GLU A 10 10.62 16.30 -19.50
N ASN A 11 10.07 16.86 -18.43
CA ASN A 11 10.54 16.59 -17.06
C ASN A 11 10.35 15.11 -16.68
N LEU A 12 9.17 14.56 -16.97
CA LEU A 12 8.85 13.16 -16.70
C LEU A 12 9.66 12.22 -17.61
N LYS A 13 9.86 12.57 -18.89
CA LYS A 13 10.75 11.81 -19.78
C LYS A 13 12.17 11.75 -19.22
N ARG A 14 12.73 12.86 -18.75
CA ARG A 14 14.06 12.91 -18.13
C ARG A 14 14.14 12.03 -16.88
N PHE A 15 13.10 12.07 -16.05
CA PHE A 15 13.01 11.21 -14.86
C PHE A 15 13.01 9.72 -15.22
N ILE A 16 12.16 9.29 -16.15
CA ILE A 16 12.09 7.89 -16.61
C ILE A 16 13.44 7.46 -17.20
N ASN A 17 14.06 8.30 -18.04
CA ASN A 17 15.36 8.01 -18.63
C ASN A 17 16.44 7.80 -17.56
N LYS A 18 16.42 8.59 -16.47
CA LYS A 18 17.36 8.45 -15.34
C LYS A 18 17.18 7.14 -14.57
N LEU A 19 15.96 6.58 -14.54
CA LEU A 19 15.70 5.30 -13.90
C LEU A 19 16.20 4.12 -14.74
N VAL A 20 16.05 4.20 -16.07
CA VAL A 20 16.61 3.22 -17.00
C VAL A 20 18.14 3.27 -16.98
N SER A 21 18.73 4.46 -17.06
CA SER A 21 20.20 4.61 -17.14
C SER A 21 20.95 4.16 -15.88
N LYS A 22 20.27 4.11 -14.74
CA LYS A 22 20.83 3.60 -13.47
C LYS A 22 20.73 2.06 -13.34
N ASN A 23 20.44 1.33 -14.42
CA ASN A 23 20.22 -0.12 -14.45
C ASN A 23 19.18 -0.63 -13.45
N LYS A 24 18.26 0.23 -12.99
CA LYS A 24 17.17 -0.19 -12.10
C LYS A 24 16.05 -0.90 -12.88
N TYR A 25 16.01 -0.71 -14.20
CA TYR A 25 14.99 -1.27 -15.09
C TYR A 25 15.56 -1.48 -16.50
N GLU A 26 15.14 -2.57 -17.15
CA GLU A 26 15.61 -2.96 -18.50
C GLU A 26 15.22 -1.96 -19.59
N ASN A 27 14.01 -1.39 -19.54
CA ASN A 27 13.55 -0.43 -20.54
C ASN A 27 12.41 0.45 -19.99
N LYS A 28 12.09 1.50 -20.75
CA LYS A 28 11.03 2.47 -20.39
C LYS A 28 9.66 1.82 -20.29
N SER A 29 9.33 0.92 -21.22
CA SER A 29 8.04 0.22 -21.23
C SER A 29 7.84 -0.67 -20.01
N LYS A 30 8.91 -1.29 -19.48
CA LYS A 30 8.89 -2.08 -18.24
C LYS A 30 8.59 -1.20 -17.03
N ILE A 31 9.24 -0.04 -16.91
CA ILE A 31 8.93 0.93 -15.85
C ILE A 31 7.47 1.36 -15.90
N ILE A 32 7.00 1.76 -17.08
CA ILE A 32 5.63 2.23 -17.26
C ILE A 32 4.63 1.11 -16.96
N ARG A 33 4.90 -0.11 -17.42
CA ARG A 33 4.06 -1.28 -17.12
C ARG A 33 4.02 -1.58 -15.64
N ASP A 34 5.15 -1.64 -14.95
CA ASP A 34 5.21 -1.92 -13.52
C ASP A 34 4.52 -0.81 -12.71
N ALA A 35 4.70 0.44 -13.11
CA ALA A 35 4.02 1.58 -12.51
C ALA A 35 2.51 1.52 -12.73
N LEU A 36 2.04 1.20 -13.94
CA LEU A 36 0.63 1.02 -14.26
C LEU A 36 0.03 -0.18 -13.53
N LEU A 37 0.73 -1.31 -13.43
CA LEU A 37 0.28 -2.48 -12.67
C LEU A 37 0.16 -2.15 -11.18
N ARG A 38 1.14 -1.44 -10.61
CA ARG A 38 1.07 -0.96 -9.22
C ARG A 38 -0.09 0.02 -9.04
N LEU A 39 -0.24 0.97 -9.97
CA LEU A 39 -1.36 1.90 -9.97
C LEU A 39 -2.67 1.14 -10.04
N MET A 40 -2.88 0.25 -11.01
CA MET A 40 -4.10 -0.56 -11.13
C MET A 40 -4.36 -1.41 -9.89
N SER A 41 -3.35 -2.03 -9.30
CA SER A 41 -3.49 -2.75 -8.02
C SER A 41 -3.86 -1.84 -6.85
N SER A 42 -3.60 -0.54 -6.96
CA SER A 42 -4.04 0.49 -6.00
C SER A 42 -5.31 1.24 -6.44
N MET A 43 -5.67 1.19 -7.72
CA MET A 43 -6.78 1.93 -8.34
C MET A 43 -8.03 1.06 -8.42
N GLU A 44 -7.90 -0.25 -8.59
CA GLU A 44 -8.96 -1.20 -8.22
C GLU A 44 -9.35 -1.04 -6.74
N VAL A 45 -8.55 -0.35 -5.93
CA VAL A 45 -8.87 -0.07 -4.53
C VAL A 45 -9.52 1.32 -4.40
N SER A 46 -9.25 2.27 -5.31
CA SER A 46 -9.78 3.66 -5.27
C SER A 46 -10.91 3.98 -6.27
N SER A 47 -11.21 3.12 -7.24
CA SER A 47 -12.25 3.35 -8.27
C SER A 47 -13.66 2.97 -7.80
N PHE A 48 -13.82 2.42 -6.60
CA PHE A 48 -15.11 1.88 -6.13
C PHE A 48 -16.07 2.92 -5.54
N SER A 49 -15.67 4.19 -5.41
CA SER A 49 -16.58 5.24 -4.93
C SER A 49 -17.29 6.04 -6.04
N ASP A 50 -16.77 6.06 -7.28
CA ASP A 50 -17.17 7.09 -8.27
C ASP A 50 -17.69 6.57 -9.63
N ILE A 51 -17.92 5.26 -9.81
CA ILE A 51 -18.54 4.76 -11.06
C ILE A 51 -19.89 4.11 -10.78
N SER A 52 -20.92 4.94 -10.92
CA SER A 52 -22.28 4.53 -11.23
C SER A 52 -22.31 3.80 -12.58
N SER A 53 -22.24 2.47 -12.58
CA SER A 53 -22.91 1.58 -13.55
C SER A 53 -22.45 0.11 -13.39
N ASP A 54 -23.38 -0.74 -12.96
CA ASP A 54 -23.52 -2.15 -13.37
C ASP A 54 -22.30 -3.09 -13.38
N LEU A 55 -21.45 -3.09 -12.37
CA LEU A 55 -20.45 -4.15 -12.21
C LEU A 55 -20.38 -4.65 -10.76
N ILE A 56 -20.93 -5.85 -10.59
CA ILE A 56 -20.75 -6.86 -9.52
C ILE A 56 -20.11 -6.31 -8.23
N PRO A 57 -20.84 -6.28 -7.10
CA PRO A 57 -20.21 -5.94 -5.82
C PRO A 57 -19.18 -7.02 -5.54
N ILE A 58 -17.89 -6.70 -5.71
CA ILE A 58 -16.82 -7.64 -5.41
C ILE A 58 -16.73 -7.67 -3.88
N THR A 59 -17.58 -8.49 -3.28
CA THR A 59 -17.58 -8.93 -1.88
C THR A 59 -16.39 -9.83 -1.57
N LYS A 60 -15.29 -9.70 -2.31
CA LYS A 60 -14.13 -10.57 -2.17
C LYS A 60 -13.24 -10.00 -1.07
N ASN A 61 -12.99 -10.80 -0.05
CA ASN A 61 -11.97 -10.48 0.95
C ASN A 61 -10.60 -10.49 0.27
N ILE A 62 -9.78 -9.50 0.62
CA ILE A 62 -8.37 -9.42 0.25
C ILE A 62 -7.51 -9.87 1.41
N VAL A 63 -6.29 -10.32 1.11
CA VAL A 63 -5.25 -10.51 2.12
C VAL A 63 -4.22 -9.39 1.99
N GLY A 64 -3.99 -8.64 3.05
CA GLY A 64 -3.03 -7.55 3.11
C GLY A 64 -1.90 -7.85 4.08
N ASN A 65 -0.67 -7.53 3.69
CA ASN A 65 0.48 -7.49 4.59
C ASN A 65 0.84 -6.03 4.88
N MET A 66 1.07 -5.72 6.14
CA MET A 66 1.51 -4.41 6.61
C MET A 66 2.81 -4.55 7.38
N ILE A 67 3.73 -3.61 7.15
CA ILE A 67 4.99 -3.47 7.86
C ILE A 67 5.05 -2.06 8.43
N ILE A 68 5.12 -1.98 9.75
CA ILE A 68 5.18 -0.72 10.50
C ILE A 68 6.50 -0.69 11.24
N VAL A 69 7.26 0.39 11.07
CA VAL A 69 8.47 0.66 11.85
C VAL A 69 8.30 2.00 12.55
N ALA A 70 8.36 1.99 13.87
CA ALA A 70 8.17 3.18 14.69
C ALA A 70 9.03 3.15 15.97
N PRO A 71 9.27 4.31 16.60
CA PRO A 71 9.98 4.38 17.88
C PRO A 71 9.29 3.51 18.94
N ASN A 72 10.09 2.87 19.79
CA ASN A 72 9.61 2.09 20.95
C ASN A 72 9.13 3.03 22.06
N ASP A 73 8.02 3.72 21.79
CA ASP A 73 7.34 4.62 22.70
C ASP A 73 5.97 4.05 23.09
N TYR A 74 5.61 4.22 24.36
CA TYR A 74 4.38 3.69 24.92
C TYR A 74 3.12 4.33 24.30
N TYR A 75 3.14 5.65 24.05
CA TYR A 75 1.99 6.36 23.48
C TYR A 75 1.76 5.95 22.03
N ILE A 76 2.82 5.75 21.25
CA ILE A 76 2.72 5.25 19.87
C ILE A 76 2.12 3.85 19.85
N GLN A 77 2.64 2.93 20.67
CA GLN A 77 2.11 1.57 20.78
C GLN A 77 0.65 1.56 21.23
N LYS A 78 0.28 2.42 22.18
CA LYS A 78 -1.11 2.55 22.64
C LYS A 78 -2.04 3.06 21.54
N LYS A 79 -1.63 4.07 20.76
CA LYS A 79 -2.39 4.56 19.60
C LYS A 79 -2.58 3.44 18.58
N LEU A 80 -1.50 2.72 18.25
CA LEU A 80 -1.54 1.63 17.28
C LEU A 80 -2.44 0.49 17.74
N ASN A 81 -2.30 0.02 18.99
CA ASN A 81 -3.13 -1.04 19.56
C ASN A 81 -4.61 -0.64 19.61
N ARG A 82 -4.94 0.64 19.82
CA ARG A 82 -6.32 1.14 19.76
C ARG A 82 -6.88 0.99 18.35
N ILE A 83 -6.14 1.41 17.33
CA ILE A 83 -6.55 1.25 15.93
C ILE A 83 -6.72 -0.25 15.62
N GLU A 84 -5.73 -1.08 15.95
CA GLU A 84 -5.78 -2.53 15.70
C GLU A 84 -6.98 -3.20 16.36
N SER A 85 -7.34 -2.79 17.58
CA SER A 85 -8.51 -3.32 18.29
C SER A 85 -9.83 -3.10 17.54
N GLU A 86 -9.94 -2.02 16.76
CA GLU A 86 -11.12 -1.75 15.92
C GLU A 86 -11.23 -2.70 14.72
N TYR A 87 -10.12 -3.35 14.33
CA TYR A 87 -10.04 -4.27 13.20
C TYR A 87 -9.59 -5.69 13.64
N LYS A 88 -9.81 -6.03 14.91
CA LYS A 88 -9.31 -7.28 15.51
C LYS A 88 -9.80 -8.54 14.77
N ASP A 89 -11.00 -8.48 14.19
CA ASP A 89 -11.63 -9.63 13.54
C ASP A 89 -11.07 -9.84 12.13
N GLN A 90 -10.45 -8.81 11.54
CA GLN A 90 -9.79 -8.86 10.24
C GLN A 90 -8.28 -9.08 10.37
N ILE A 91 -7.67 -8.81 11.53
CA ILE A 91 -6.24 -9.05 11.74
C ILE A 91 -6.01 -10.54 12.04
N ILE A 92 -5.53 -11.27 11.05
CA ILE A 92 -5.25 -12.71 11.13
C ILE A 92 -4.01 -12.99 11.97
N SER A 93 -2.98 -12.15 11.82
CA SER A 93 -1.78 -12.29 12.66
C SER A 93 -1.06 -10.96 12.82
N LYS A 94 -0.36 -10.84 13.94
CA LYS A 94 0.56 -9.74 14.24
C LYS A 94 1.83 -10.33 14.83
N ASN A 95 2.97 -9.98 14.26
CA ASN A 95 4.29 -10.29 14.80
C ASN A 95 5.02 -8.98 15.10
N GLN A 96 5.48 -8.82 16.34
CA GLN A 96 6.14 -7.60 16.78
C GLN A 96 7.54 -7.92 17.28
N ASN A 97 8.52 -7.20 16.74
CA ASN A 97 9.92 -7.32 17.10
C ASN A 97 10.41 -5.98 17.64
N PHE A 98 11.23 -6.01 18.68
CA PHE A 98 11.87 -4.83 19.23
C PHE A 98 13.35 -4.86 18.86
N ILE A 99 13.79 -3.87 18.08
CA ILE A 99 15.16 -3.76 17.60
C ILE A 99 15.66 -2.35 17.92
N ASN A 100 16.69 -2.27 18.77
CA ASN A 100 17.25 -1.02 19.27
C ASN A 100 16.15 -0.15 19.94
N GLN A 101 15.97 1.07 19.45
CA GLN A 101 14.98 2.04 19.95
C GLN A 101 13.65 2.00 19.17
N ASN A 102 13.43 0.98 18.32
CA ASN A 102 12.25 0.87 17.47
C ASN A 102 11.52 -0.44 17.73
N PHE A 103 10.21 -0.44 17.48
CA PHE A 103 9.47 -1.66 17.24
C PHE A 103 9.15 -1.80 15.75
N ILE A 104 9.11 -3.05 15.30
CA ILE A 104 8.72 -3.45 13.95
C ILE A 104 7.52 -4.36 14.10
N SER A 105 6.39 -3.97 13.51
CA SER A 105 5.15 -4.77 13.50
C SER A 105 4.87 -5.27 12.09
N PHE A 106 4.69 -6.57 11.95
CA PHE A 106 4.18 -7.23 10.76
C PHE A 106 2.73 -7.63 11.03
N ILE A 107 1.80 -7.17 10.21
CA ILE A 107 0.37 -7.45 10.40
C ILE A 107 -0.17 -8.08 9.11
N VAL A 108 -0.80 -9.24 9.25
CA VAL A 108 -1.60 -9.86 8.19
C VAL A 108 -3.06 -9.52 8.44
N PHE A 109 -3.69 -8.92 7.45
CA PHE A 109 -5.11 -8.54 7.46
C PHE A 109 -5.85 -9.37 6.41
N GLU A 110 -7.05 -9.82 6.72
CA GLU A 110 -7.98 -10.42 5.79
C GLU A 110 -9.35 -9.78 5.95
N GLY A 111 -9.90 -9.24 4.87
CA GLY A 111 -11.20 -8.59 4.92
C GLY A 111 -11.49 -7.75 3.70
N LYS A 112 -12.49 -6.88 3.82
CA LYS A 112 -12.90 -6.00 2.74
C LYS A 112 -11.82 -4.97 2.42
N VAL A 113 -11.73 -4.62 1.14
CA VAL A 113 -10.73 -3.68 0.64
C VAL A 113 -10.92 -2.28 1.26
N GLU A 114 -12.15 -1.85 1.48
CA GLU A 114 -12.46 -0.55 2.08
C GLU A 114 -12.01 -0.48 3.54
N ASP A 115 -12.15 -1.58 4.28
CA ASP A 115 -11.74 -1.64 5.68
C ASP A 115 -10.21 -1.68 5.80
N PHE A 116 -9.54 -2.39 4.90
CA PHE A 116 -8.08 -2.35 4.77
C PHE A 116 -7.57 -0.93 4.49
N GLN A 117 -8.18 -0.21 3.55
CA GLN A 117 -7.81 1.18 3.25
C GLN A 117 -8.01 2.10 4.46
N LYS A 118 -9.14 1.99 5.16
CA LYS A 118 -9.39 2.78 6.38
C LYS A 118 -8.33 2.51 7.44
N LEU A 119 -7.95 1.25 7.63
CA LEU A 119 -6.87 0.85 8.55
C LEU A 119 -5.54 1.48 8.14
N VAL A 120 -5.17 1.39 6.86
CA VAL A 120 -3.96 2.00 6.29
C VAL A 120 -3.94 3.51 6.55
N VAL A 121 -5.04 4.22 6.27
CA VAL A 121 -5.13 5.68 6.50
C VAL A 121 -4.98 6.02 7.99
N LYS A 122 -5.66 5.27 8.88
CA LYS A 122 -5.56 5.47 10.33
C LYS A 122 -4.12 5.26 10.83
N ILE A 123 -3.44 4.20 10.42
CA ILE A 123 -2.05 3.94 10.81
C ILE A 123 -1.13 5.05 10.28
N ASN A 124 -1.28 5.43 9.01
CA ASN A 124 -0.47 6.47 8.38
C ASN A 124 -0.71 7.88 8.96
N SER A 125 -1.82 8.08 9.69
CA SER A 125 -2.13 9.35 10.37
C SER A 125 -1.35 9.54 11.68
N ILE A 126 -0.68 8.50 12.19
CA ILE A 126 0.22 8.60 13.34
C ILE A 126 1.52 9.24 12.86
N GLU A 127 1.72 10.53 13.18
CA GLU A 127 2.86 11.34 12.74
C GLU A 127 4.23 10.71 13.06
N GLU A 128 4.31 9.96 14.16
CA GLU A 128 5.54 9.33 14.62
C GLU A 128 5.93 8.09 13.79
N ILE A 129 5.00 7.52 13.01
CA ILE A 129 5.24 6.39 12.11
C ILE A 129 5.79 6.90 10.78
N LYS A 130 7.12 6.93 10.66
CA LYS A 130 7.78 7.40 9.42
C LYS A 130 7.90 6.33 8.34
N ASN A 131 7.80 5.06 8.72
CA ASN A 131 8.04 3.93 7.84
C ASN A 131 6.88 2.95 7.94
N PHE A 132 5.87 3.18 7.11
CA PHE A 132 4.74 2.30 6.93
C PHE A 132 4.68 1.84 5.49
N ARG A 133 4.56 0.52 5.29
CA ARG A 133 4.40 -0.09 3.97
C ARG A 133 3.35 -1.16 4.05
N TYR A 134 2.65 -1.36 2.94
CA TYR A 134 1.69 -2.43 2.83
C TYR A 134 1.71 -3.03 1.42
N LEU A 135 1.21 -4.26 1.32
CA LEU A 135 1.08 -5.04 0.11
C LEU A 135 -0.26 -5.75 0.15
N ILE A 136 -1.01 -5.69 -0.95
CA ILE A 136 -2.23 -6.48 -1.12
C ILE A 136 -1.85 -7.72 -1.92
N ILE A 137 -2.25 -8.88 -1.41
CA ILE A 137 -2.09 -10.20 -2.02
C ILE A 137 -3.49 -10.66 -2.44
N ASN A 138 -3.67 -10.87 -3.73
CA ASN A 138 -4.92 -11.30 -4.36
C ASN A 138 -4.87 -12.76 -4.79
#